data_AF-A0A840BXF0-F1
#
_entry.id   AF-A0A840BXF0-F1
#
_cell.length_a   1.000
_cell.length_b   1.000
_cell.length_c   1.000
_cell.angle_alpha   90.00
_cell.angle_beta   90.00
_cell.angle_gamma   90.00
#
_symmetry.space_group_name_H-M   'P 1'
#
loop_
_entity.id
_entity.type
_entity.pdbx_description
1 polymer ?
#
loop_
_entity_poly.entity_id
_entity_poly.type
_entity_poly.pdbx_seq_one_letter_code
_entity_poly.pdbx_strand_id
1 'polypeptide(L)'
;MNTNDSKLCKRCGKPVEVNAGSYDVFEQMHWLCFHLDFEHDGDPDQPCGDPSCPWWHIEVFKRKLQEIGIDPGQVIADAVKERWRL
;
A
#
# COMPACT_ATOMS: atom_id res chain seq x y z
N MET A 1 -21.19 -26.96 3.20
CA MET A 1 -20.50 -26.58 1.95
C MET A 1 -19.53 -25.47 2.31
N ASN A 2 -18.22 -25.75 2.39
CA ASN A 2 -17.21 -24.69 2.60
C ASN A 2 -16.70 -24.25 1.22
N THR A 3 -17.49 -23.44 0.52
CA THR A 3 -17.01 -22.70 -0.65
C THR A 3 -16.31 -21.47 -0.12
N ASN A 4 -15.03 -21.60 0.20
CA ASN A 4 -14.17 -20.43 0.36
C ASN A 4 -13.90 -19.92 -1.07
N ASP A 5 -14.92 -19.36 -1.70
CA ASP A 5 -14.80 -18.73 -3.01
C ASP A 5 -13.88 -17.53 -2.80
N SER A 6 -12.62 -17.72 -3.16
CA SER A 6 -11.60 -16.70 -3.10
C SER A 6 -12.12 -15.47 -3.84
N LYS A 7 -12.32 -14.36 -3.12
CA LYS A 7 -12.68 -13.07 -3.70
C LYS A 7 -11.48 -12.60 -4.52
N LEU A 8 -11.54 -12.71 -5.85
CA LEU A 8 -10.43 -12.37 -6.74
C LEU A 8 -10.53 -10.90 -7.17
N CYS A 9 -9.45 -10.14 -6.97
CA CYS A 9 -9.40 -8.75 -7.41
C CYS A 9 -9.57 -8.63 -8.93
N LYS A 10 -10.56 -7.85 -9.38
CA LYS A 10 -10.82 -7.65 -10.82
C LYS A 10 -9.67 -6.99 -11.58
N ARG A 11 -8.82 -6.20 -10.92
CA ARG A 11 -7.67 -5.54 -11.56
C ARG A 11 -6.48 -6.48 -11.76
N CYS A 12 -6.06 -7.18 -10.69
CA CYS A 12 -4.80 -7.93 -10.69
C CYS A 12 -4.96 -9.46 -10.67
N GLY A 13 -6.20 -9.96 -10.55
CA GLY A 13 -6.53 -11.40 -10.54
C GLY A 13 -6.11 -12.17 -9.30
N LYS A 14 -5.52 -11.52 -8.28
CA LYS A 14 -5.06 -12.16 -7.05
C LYS A 14 -6.14 -12.17 -5.95
N PRO A 15 -6.10 -13.11 -5.00
CA PRO A 15 -7.02 -13.14 -3.86
C PRO A 15 -7.01 -11.85 -3.04
N VAL A 16 -8.18 -11.35 -2.70
CA VAL A 16 -8.41 -10.25 -1.78
C VAL A 16 -8.56 -10.82 -0.38
N GLU A 17 -7.52 -10.67 0.44
CA GLU A 17 -7.47 -11.22 1.80
C GLU A 17 -7.67 -10.13 2.86
N VAL A 18 -6.85 -9.07 2.83
CA VAL A 18 -6.82 -8.03 3.87
C VAL A 18 -8.14 -7.26 3.97
N ASN A 19 -8.69 -6.82 2.83
CA ASN A 19 -9.92 -6.04 2.77
C ASN A 19 -11.11 -6.87 2.26
N ALA A 20 -11.11 -8.19 2.46
CA ALA A 20 -12.16 -9.08 1.98
C ALA A 20 -13.56 -8.72 2.49
N GLY A 21 -13.66 -8.15 3.70
CA GLY A 21 -14.92 -7.68 4.30
C GLY A 21 -15.55 -6.47 3.59
N SER A 22 -14.76 -5.72 2.82
CA SER A 22 -15.19 -4.53 2.08
C SER A 22 -15.08 -4.71 0.57
N TYR A 23 -15.03 -5.96 0.10
CA TYR A 23 -14.78 -6.29 -1.31
C TYR A 23 -15.75 -5.62 -2.28
N ASP A 24 -17.05 -5.60 -1.96
CA ASP A 24 -18.07 -5.01 -2.83
C ASP A 24 -18.05 -3.47 -2.80
N VAL A 25 -17.41 -2.86 -1.80
CA VAL A 25 -17.23 -1.41 -1.71
C VAL A 25 -16.13 -0.94 -2.66
N PHE A 26 -15.10 -1.76 -2.88
CA PHE A 26 -13.94 -1.43 -3.70
C PHE A 26 -14.02 -2.03 -5.10
N GLU A 27 -15.21 -2.04 -5.68
CA GLU A 27 -15.46 -2.56 -7.04
C GLU A 27 -14.90 -3.97 -7.27
N GLN A 28 -14.95 -4.81 -6.24
CA GLN A 28 -14.42 -6.18 -6.25
C GLN A 28 -12.90 -6.22 -6.49
N MET A 29 -12.17 -5.29 -5.88
CA MET A 29 -10.71 -5.19 -5.95
C MET A 29 -10.06 -5.18 -4.57
N HIS A 30 -8.73 -5.33 -4.53
CA HIS A 30 -7.96 -4.86 -3.38
C HIS A 30 -8.19 -3.35 -3.20
N TRP A 31 -8.22 -2.88 -1.97
CA TRP A 31 -8.35 -1.45 -1.69
C TRP A 31 -7.26 -0.65 -2.42
N LEU A 32 -6.01 -1.12 -2.42
CA LEU A 32 -4.93 -0.45 -3.15
C LEU A 32 -5.14 -0.44 -4.68
N CYS A 33 -5.66 -1.53 -5.24
CA CYS A 33 -5.96 -1.60 -6.68
C CYS A 33 -7.08 -0.62 -7.05
N PHE A 34 -8.12 -0.55 -6.22
CA PHE A 34 -9.20 0.41 -6.37
C PHE A 34 -8.68 1.85 -6.22
N HIS A 35 -7.93 2.12 -5.15
CA HIS A 35 -7.36 3.43 -4.87
C HIS A 35 -6.56 3.94 -6.06
N LEU A 36 -5.64 3.12 -6.60
CA LEU A 36 -4.81 3.50 -7.74
C LEU A 36 -5.58 3.64 -9.07
N ASP A 37 -6.72 2.97 -9.25
CA ASP A 37 -7.52 3.08 -10.49
C ASP A 37 -8.56 4.19 -10.45
N PHE A 38 -9.09 4.51 -9.27
CA PHE A 38 -10.29 5.35 -9.15
C PHE A 38 -10.10 6.58 -8.27
N GLU A 39 -9.20 6.56 -7.29
CA GLU A 39 -9.03 7.66 -6.33
C GLU A 39 -7.71 8.41 -6.55
N HIS A 40 -6.73 7.77 -7.16
CA HIS A 40 -5.39 8.32 -7.37
C HIS A 40 -5.32 9.13 -8.66
N ASP A 41 -5.76 10.39 -8.60
CA ASP A 41 -5.67 11.31 -9.73
C ASP A 41 -4.22 11.82 -9.88
N GLY A 42 -3.54 11.44 -10.98
CA GLY A 42 -2.17 11.84 -11.29
C GLY A 42 -1.18 10.67 -11.49
N ASP A 43 0.11 10.95 -11.29
CA ASP A 43 1.17 9.95 -11.36
C ASP A 43 1.03 8.95 -10.18
N PRO A 44 0.79 7.65 -10.44
CA PRO A 44 0.60 6.66 -9.37
C PRO A 44 1.85 6.41 -8.52
N ASP A 45 3.03 6.92 -8.93
CA ASP A 45 4.27 6.86 -8.15
C ASP A 45 4.46 8.08 -7.23
N GLN A 46 3.54 9.06 -7.28
CA GLN A 46 3.52 10.23 -6.39
C GLN A 46 2.44 10.09 -5.32
N PRO A 47 2.56 10.71 -4.14
CA PRO A 47 1.48 10.75 -3.17
C PRO A 47 0.27 11.55 -3.69
N CYS A 48 -0.94 11.04 -3.47
CA CYS A 48 -2.17 11.80 -3.64
C CYS A 48 -2.61 12.48 -2.33
N GLY A 49 -3.68 13.28 -2.40
CA GLY A 49 -4.24 14.00 -1.25
C GLY A 49 -5.02 13.14 -0.24
N ASP A 50 -5.22 11.84 -0.51
CA ASP A 50 -5.90 10.94 0.43
C ASP A 50 -4.98 10.67 1.63
N PRO A 51 -5.43 10.93 2.87
CA PRO A 51 -4.61 10.70 4.06
C PRO A 51 -4.23 9.23 4.26
N SER A 52 -4.96 8.30 3.65
CA SER A 52 -4.71 6.85 3.70
C SER A 52 -3.76 6.36 2.61
N CYS A 53 -3.38 7.21 1.65
CA CYS A 53 -2.49 6.86 0.55
C CYS A 53 -1.16 6.29 1.10
N PRO A 54 -0.72 5.10 0.68
CA PRO A 54 0.51 4.50 1.22
C PRO A 54 1.75 5.35 0.93
N TRP A 55 1.76 6.04 -0.21
CA TRP A 55 2.84 6.96 -0.58
C TRP A 55 2.89 8.16 0.37
N TRP A 56 1.73 8.73 0.72
CA TRP A 56 1.67 9.81 1.70
C TRP A 56 2.14 9.36 3.08
N HIS A 57 1.72 8.17 3.55
CA HIS A 57 2.23 7.62 4.80
C HIS A 57 3.75 7.50 4.82
N ILE A 58 4.35 7.02 3.71
CA ILE A 58 5.81 6.92 3.59
C ILE A 58 6.47 8.29 3.71
N GLU A 59 5.93 9.33 3.06
CA GLU A 59 6.47 10.69 3.18
C GLU A 59 6.36 11.24 4.61
N VAL A 60 5.22 11.03 5.27
CA VAL A 60 5.01 11.44 6.66
C VAL A 60 6.06 10.79 7.58
N PHE A 61 6.32 9.48 7.42
CA PHE A 61 7.33 8.80 8.23
C PHE A 61 8.75 9.25 7.91
N LYS A 62 9.11 9.41 6.62
CA LYS A 62 10.43 9.93 6.22
C LYS A 62 10.68 11.31 6.80
N ARG A 63 9.72 12.22 6.70
CA ARG A 63 9.80 13.56 7.29
C ARG A 63 9.99 13.47 8.80
N LYS A 64 9.25 12.59 9.48
CA LYS A 64 9.37 12.45 10.93
C LYS A 64 10.74 11.95 11.36
N LEU A 65 11.33 11.01 10.63
CA LEU A 65 12.70 10.52 10.87
C LEU A 65 13.73 11.66 10.73
N GLN A 66 13.60 12.46 9.67
CA GLN A 66 14.48 13.63 9.46
C GLN A 66 14.36 14.65 10.60
N GLU A 67 13.13 14.94 11.06
CA GLU A 67 12.88 15.85 12.20
C GLU A 67 13.58 15.39 13.49
N ILE A 68 13.72 14.08 13.69
CA ILE A 68 14.40 13.51 14.87
C ILE A 68 15.89 13.21 14.61
N GLY A 69 16.45 13.72 13.51
CA GLY A 69 17.88 13.61 13.20
C GLY A 69 18.32 12.24 12.67
N ILE A 70 17.38 11.43 12.18
CA ILE A 70 17.65 10.10 11.58
C ILE A 70 17.53 10.20 10.06
N ASP A 71 18.55 9.73 9.34
CA ASP A 71 18.50 9.63 7.88
C ASP A 71 17.58 8.46 7.44
N PRO A 72 16.43 8.72 6.79
CA PRO A 72 15.55 7.66 6.32
C PRO A 72 16.20 6.75 5.27
N GLY A 73 17.14 7.27 4.48
CA GLY A 73 17.85 6.49 3.47
C GLY A 73 18.70 5.40 4.13
N GLN A 74 19.48 5.77 5.14
CA GLN A 74 20.26 4.83 5.94
C GLN A 74 19.37 3.80 6.65
N VAL A 75 18.23 4.21 7.24
CA VAL A 75 17.27 3.29 7.87
C VAL A 75 16.80 2.20 6.90
N ILE A 76 16.43 2.58 5.67
CA ILE A 76 16.01 1.62 4.65
C ILE A 76 17.17 0.72 4.24
N ALA A 77 18.37 1.28 4.03
CA ALA A 77 19.55 0.52 3.63
C ALA A 77 19.90 -0.56 4.66
N ASP A 78 19.86 -0.22 5.96
CA ASP A 78 20.16 -1.16 7.03
C ASP A 78 19.09 -2.25 7.15
N ALA A 79 17.80 -1.89 7.04
CA ALA A 79 16.71 -2.87 7.03
C ALA A 79 16.78 -3.83 5.82
N VAL A 80 17.20 -3.35 4.65
CA VAL A 80 17.42 -4.18 3.46
C VAL A 80 18.59 -5.15 3.70
N LYS A 81 19.72 -4.68 4.23
CA LYS A 81 20.85 -5.55 4.58
C LYS A 81 20.43 -6.63 5.58
N GLU A 82 19.66 -6.27 6.61
CA GLU A 82 19.16 -7.21 7.60
C GLU A 82 18.24 -8.27 6.97
N ARG A 83 17.23 -7.85 6.19
CA ARG A 83 16.25 -8.75 5.58
C ARG A 83 16.89 -9.76 4.62
N TRP A 84 17.86 -9.31 3.83
CA TRP A 84 18.49 -10.11 2.79
C TRP A 84 19.86 -10.69 3.20
N ARG A 85 20.32 -10.41 4.43
CA ARG A 85 21.63 -10.80 4.97
C ARG A 85 22.80 -10.44 4.04
N LEU A 86 22.76 -9.23 3.48
CA LEU A 86 23.79 -8.67 2.59
C LEU A 86 24.93 -8.02 3.38
#